data_AF-A0A956X526-F1
#
_entry.id   AF-A0A956X526-F1
#
_cell.length_a   1.000
_cell.length_b   1.000
_cell.length_c   1.000
_cell.angle_alpha   90.00
_cell.angle_beta   90.00
_cell.angle_gamma   90.00
#
_symmetry.space_group_name_H-M   'P 1'
#
loop_
_entity.id
_entity.type
_entity.pdbx_description
1 polymer ?
#
loop_
_entity_poly.entity_id
_entity_poly.type
_entity_poly.pdbx_seq_one_letter_code
_entity_poly.pdbx_strand_id
1 'polypeptide(L)' 'SAIFLKQFTDYTWAHLDIAGVALTERERGYVPGGGTGFGVRLLVDFLQNWT' A
#
# COMPACT_ATOMS: atom_id res chain seq x y z
N SER A 1 -11.24 5.68 -8.80
CA SER A 1 -11.24 6.22 -7.43
C SER A 1 -10.27 7.38 -7.23
N ALA A 2 -9.00 7.29 -7.64
CA ALA A 2 -7.97 8.31 -7.39
C ALA A 2 -8.34 9.76 -7.77
N ILE A 3 -8.94 10.00 -8.95
CA ILE A 3 -9.31 11.35 -9.40
C ILE A 3 -10.38 12.00 -8.50
N PHE A 4 -11.29 11.20 -7.95
CA PHE A 4 -12.30 11.67 -6.99
C PHE A 4 -11.63 12.09 -5.68
N LEU A 5 -10.75 11.26 -5.13
CA LEU A 5 -10.03 11.56 -3.88
C LEU A 5 -9.15 12.81 -4.02
N LYS A 6 -8.60 13.07 -5.22
CA LYS A 6 -7.80 14.27 -5.53
C LYS A 6 -8.53 15.58 -5.29
N GLN A 7 -9.87 15.59 -5.41
CA GLN A 7 -10.65 16.80 -5.21
C GLN A 7 -10.66 17.26 -3.74
N PHE A 8 -10.26 16.39 -2.81
CA PHE A 8 -10.30 16.64 -1.36
C PHE A 8 -8.90 16.83 -0.76
N THR A 9 -7.91 17.18 -1.60
CA THR A 9 -6.53 17.40 -1.18
C THR A 9 -6.00 18.73 -1.70
N ASP A 10 -5.29 19.47 -0.85
CA ASP A 10 -4.62 20.75 -1.15
C ASP A 10 -3.12 20.75 -0.75
N TYR A 11 -2.58 19.58 -0.43
CA TYR A 11 -1.18 19.32 -0.04
C TYR A 11 -0.53 18.26 -0.93
N THR A 12 0.80 18.09 -0.82
CA THR A 12 1.53 17.00 -1.50
C THR A 12 1.00 15.65 -1.04
N TRP A 13 0.46 14.86 -1.98
CA TRP A 13 -0.30 13.66 -1.67
C TRP A 13 -0.02 12.53 -2.67
N ALA A 14 -0.09 11.29 -2.18
CA ALA A 14 -0.07 10.07 -2.96
C ALA A 14 -1.21 9.13 -2.52
N HIS A 15 -1.79 8.41 -3.49
CA HIS A 15 -2.79 7.37 -3.26
C HIS A 15 -2.26 6.03 -3.76
N LEU A 16 -2.19 5.06 -2.86
CA LEU A 16 -1.82 3.68 -3.15
C LEU A 16 -3.07 2.81 -3.04
N ASP A 17 -3.59 2.34 -4.18
CA ASP A 17 -4.69 1.37 -4.20
C ASP A 17 -4.11 -0.05 -4.09
N ILE A 18 -4.37 -0.69 -2.95
CA ILE A 18 -3.80 -2.01 -2.61
C ILE A 18 -4.83 -3.14 -2.65
N ALA A 19 -6.07 -2.88 -3.08
CA ALA A 19 -7.15 -3.86 -3.01
C ALA A 19 -6.79 -5.18 -3.72
N GLY A 20 -6.15 -5.08 -4.89
CA GLY A 20 -5.76 -6.24 -5.70
C GLY A 20 -4.64 -7.11 -5.11
N VAL A 21 -3.92 -6.62 -4.09
CA VAL A 21 -2.78 -7.31 -3.47
C VAL A 21 -2.97 -7.54 -1.98
N ALA A 22 -4.09 -7.13 -1.39
CA ALA A 22 -4.37 -7.23 0.05
C ALA A 22 -4.48 -8.68 0.53
N LEU A 23 -4.94 -9.58 -0.33
CA LEU A 23 -5.18 -10.99 -0.02
C LEU A 23 -4.49 -11.90 -1.03
N THR A 24 -4.04 -13.07 -0.57
CA THR A 24 -3.59 -14.16 -1.43
C THR A 24 -4.17 -15.48 -0.97
N GLU A 25 -4.66 -16.29 -1.90
CA GLU A 25 -5.26 -17.59 -1.57
C GLU A 25 -4.24 -18.67 -1.24
N ARG A 26 -2.99 -18.49 -1.72
CA ARG A 26 -1.93 -19.48 -1.58
C ARG A 26 -0.70 -18.83 -0.99
N GLU A 27 -0.01 -19.57 -0.16
CA GLU A 27 1.32 -19.19 0.32
C GLU A 27 2.29 -18.98 -0.85
N ARG A 28 3.09 -17.92 -0.76
CA ARG A 28 4.10 -17.55 -1.75
C ARG A 28 5.36 -17.07 -1.06
N GLY A 29 6.39 -17.92 -1.00
CA GLY A 29 7.66 -17.58 -0.37
C GLY A 29 7.47 -17.22 1.11
N TYR A 30 7.74 -15.97 1.48
CA TYR A 30 7.54 -15.46 2.84
C TYR A 30 6.13 -14.91 3.11
N VAL A 31 5.24 -14.90 2.11
CA VAL A 31 3.86 -14.39 2.24
C VAL A 31 2.92 -15.56 2.54
N PRO A 32 2.28 -15.60 3.72
CA PRO A 32 1.32 -16.65 4.05
C PRO A 32 0.03 -16.51 3.24
N GLY A 33 -0.77 -17.58 3.19
CA GLY A 33 -2.15 -17.49 2.70
C GLY A 33 -3.00 -16.57 3.59
N GLY A 34 -3.90 -15.80 2.98
CA GLY A 34 -4.70 -14.76 3.64
C GLY A 34 -4.15 -13.35 3.42
N GLY A 35 -4.07 -12.55 4.49
CA GLY A 35 -3.60 -11.16 4.44
C GLY A 35 -2.11 -11.06 4.10
N THR A 36 -1.79 -10.28 3.06
CA THR A 36 -0.40 -10.20 2.57
C THR A 36 0.47 -9.18 3.32
N GLY A 37 -0.16 -8.21 4.00
CA GLY A 37 0.56 -7.06 4.59
C GLY A 37 1.25 -6.18 3.54
N PHE A 38 0.79 -6.21 2.28
CA PHE A 38 1.38 -5.44 1.20
C PHE A 38 1.44 -3.94 1.55
N GLY A 39 2.57 -3.30 1.23
CA GLY A 39 2.79 -1.88 1.47
C GLY A 39 3.40 -1.54 2.84
N VAL A 40 3.32 -2.40 3.86
CA VAL A 40 3.87 -2.10 5.20
C VAL A 40 5.37 -1.84 5.15
N ARG A 41 6.17 -2.75 4.58
CA ARG A 41 7.63 -2.57 4.47
C ARG A 41 8.00 -1.34 3.63
N LEU A 42 7.24 -1.06 2.57
CA LEU A 42 7.46 0.12 1.73
C LEU A 42 7.29 1.41 2.52
N LEU A 43 6.18 1.53 3.28
CA LEU A 43 5.90 2.74 4.06
C LEU A 43 6.86 2.89 5.24
N VAL A 44 7.27 1.79 5.88
CA VAL A 44 8.29 1.83 6.94
C VAL A 44 9.63 2.31 6.39
N ASP A 45 10.09 1.73 5.28
CA ASP A 45 11.34 2.11 4.63
C ASP A 45 11.33 3.57 4.16
N PHE A 46 10.21 4.00 3.56
CA PHE A 46 9.98 5.39 3.19
C PHE A 46 10.15 6.32 4.39
N LEU A 47 9.51 6.04 5.52
CA LEU A 47 9.61 6.89 6.72
C LEU A 47 11.01 6.86 7.34
N GLN A 48 11.71 5.73 7.27
CA GLN A 48 13.06 5.59 7.81
C GLN A 48 14.11 6.34 6.99
N ASN A 49 13.92 6.41 5.66
CA ASN A 49 14.88 7.01 4.73
C ASN A 49 14.39 8.35 4.15
N TRP A 50 13.31 8.92 4.69
CA TRP A 50 12.78 10.21 4.26
C TRP A 50 13.74 11.31 4.71
N THR A 51 14.44 11.92 3.75
CA THR A 51 15.38 13.04 3.97
C THR A 51 15.06 14.19 3.05
#